data_AF-A0A419A8P2-F1
#
_entry.id   AF-A0A419A8P2-F1
#
_cell.length_a   1.000
_cell.length_b   1.000
_cell.length_c   1.000
_cell.angle_alpha   90.00
_cell.angle_beta   90.00
_cell.angle_gamma   90.00
#
_symmetry.space_group_name_H-M   'P 1'
#
loop_
_entity.id
_entity.type
_entity.pdbx_description
1 polymer ?
#
loop_
_entity_poly.entity_id
_entity_poly.type
_entity_poly.pdbx_seq_one_letter_code
_entity_poly.pdbx_strand_id
1 'polypeptide(L)' 'MQENRARRAVYRQTVRELNALTARDLNDLGISRSMIPSLAREAAWGSK' A
#
# COMPACT_ATOMS: atom_id res chain seq x y z
N MET A 1 -9.06 -20.03 0.48
CA MET A 1 -8.13 -19.87 -0.67
C MET A 1 -8.36 -18.57 -1.43
N GLN A 2 -9.59 -18.23 -1.83
CA GLN A 2 -9.87 -17.01 -2.62
C GLN A 2 -9.56 -15.71 -1.85
N GLU A 3 -9.92 -15.64 -0.57
CA GLU A 3 -9.75 -14.44 0.27
C GLU A 3 -8.27 -14.02 0.42
N ASN A 4 -7.36 -14.96 0.68
CA ASN A 4 -5.92 -14.66 0.77
C ASN A 4 -5.34 -14.18 -0.57
N ARG A 5 -5.88 -14.63 -1.70
CA ARG A 5 -5.48 -14.13 -3.03
C ARG A 5 -5.98 -12.71 -3.24
N ALA A 6 -7.21 -12.42 -2.85
CA ALA A 6 -7.79 -11.07 -2.91
C ALA A 6 -6.97 -10.08 -2.06
N ARG A 7 -6.66 -10.42 -0.80
CA ARG A 7 -5.82 -9.58 0.07
C ARG A 7 -4.43 -9.33 -0.53
N ARG A 8 -3.78 -10.37 -1.06
CA ARG A 8 -2.49 -10.23 -1.76
C ARG A 8 -2.58 -9.36 -3.01
N ALA A 9 -3.69 -9.40 -3.74
CA ALA A 9 -3.91 -8.53 -4.90
C ALA A 9 -4.00 -7.06 -4.46
N VAL A 10 -4.78 -6.76 -3.41
CA VAL A 10 -4.87 -5.42 -2.82
C VAL A 10 -3.49 -4.92 -2.40
N TYR A 11 -2.72 -5.71 -1.64
CA TYR A 11 -1.37 -5.34 -1.22
C TYR A 11 -0.47 -4.95 -2.40
N ARG A 12 -0.41 -5.81 -3.43
CA ARG A 12 0.43 -5.58 -4.61
C ARG A 12 -0.03 -4.35 -5.40
N GLN A 13 -1.33 -4.13 -5.50
CA GLN A 13 -1.90 -2.97 -6.14
C GLN A 13 -1.50 -1.69 -5.40
N THR A 14 -1.70 -1.63 -4.07
CA THR A 14 -1.34 -0.48 -3.25
C THR A 14 0.16 -0.18 -3.31
N VAL A 15 1.02 -1.20 -3.22
CA VAL A 15 2.47 -1.02 -3.36
C VAL A 15 2.82 -0.44 -4.74
N ARG A 16 2.21 -0.93 -5.81
CA ARG A 16 2.46 -0.45 -7.17
C ARG A 16 2.05 1.02 -7.33
N GLU A 17 0.86 1.36 -6.85
CA GLU A 17 0.29 2.72 -6.96
C GLU A 17 1.12 3.72 -6.15
N LEU A 18 1.43 3.40 -4.89
CA LEU A 18 2.26 4.28 -4.05
C LEU A 18 3.70 4.42 -4.56
N ASN A 19 4.28 3.37 -5.17
CA ASN A 19 5.61 3.48 -5.75
C ASN A 19 5.64 4.29 -7.05
N ALA A 20 4.52 4.36 -7.78
CA ALA A 20 4.39 5.17 -8.98
C ALA A 20 4.32 6.68 -8.68
N LEU A 21 3.98 7.05 -7.44
CA LEU A 21 4.00 8.44 -6.98
C LEU A 21 5.42 8.98 -6.84
N THR A 22 5.57 10.28 -7.10
CA THR A 22 6.84 10.98 -6.89
C THR A 22 7.10 11.20 -5.41
N ALA A 23 8.34 11.57 -5.06
CA ALA A 23 8.66 11.95 -3.68
C ALA A 23 7.85 13.16 -3.19
N ARG A 24 7.46 14.07 -4.10
CA ARG A 24 6.62 15.23 -3.78
C ARG A 24 5.19 14.79 -3.50
N ASP A 25 4.57 14.01 -4.38
CA ASP A 25 3.21 13.52 -4.18
C ASP A 25 3.08 12.74 -2.86
N LEU A 26 4.07 11.89 -2.56
CA LEU A 26 4.11 11.17 -1.29
C LEU A 26 4.23 12.14 -0.10
N ASN A 27 5.08 13.17 -0.20
CA ASN A 27 5.25 14.17 0.86
C ASN A 27 3.98 14.99 1.10
N ASP A 28 3.29 15.40 0.02
CA ASP A 28 2.03 16.14 0.09
C ASP A 28 0.93 15.32 0.78
N LEU A 29 0.97 13.99 0.64
CA LEU A 29 0.10 13.05 1.36
C LEU A 29 0.58 12.72 2.79
N GLY A 30 1.72 13.25 3.22
CA GLY A 30 2.35 12.91 4.50
C GLY A 30 2.92 11.48 4.56
N ILE A 31 3.22 10.88 3.40
CA ILE A 31 3.69 9.50 3.27
C ILE A 31 5.20 9.48 2.98
N SER A 32 5.93 8.66 3.74
CA SER A 32 7.31 8.28 3.42
C SER A 32 7.34 6.96 2.66
N ARG A 33 8.30 6.79 1.75
CA ARG A 33 8.48 5.53 0.99
C ARG A 33 8.65 4.31 1.90
N SER A 34 9.25 4.48 3.08
CA SER A 34 9.39 3.40 4.06
C SER A 34 8.04 2.94 4.66
N MET A 35 6.99 3.76 4.58
CA MET A 35 5.65 3.44 5.08
C MET A 35 4.82 2.63 4.08
N ILE A 36 5.19 2.64 2.79
CA ILE A 36 4.44 1.94 1.71
C ILE A 36 4.14 0.47 2.06
N PRO A 37 5.09 -0.34 2.56
CA PRO A 37 4.81 -1.73 2.92
C PRO A 37 3.83 -1.87 4.09
N SER A 38 3.81 -0.91 5.00
CA SER A 38 2.89 -0.89 6.15
C SER A 38 1.47 -0.52 5.71
N LEU A 39 1.34 0.58 4.95
CA LEU A 39 0.06 1.06 4.41
C LEU A 39 -0.58 0.02 3.47
N ALA A 40 0.22 -0.63 2.62
CA ALA A 40 -0.29 -1.69 1.76
C ALA A 40 -0.78 -2.90 2.56
N ARG A 41 -0.15 -3.21 3.70
CA ARG A 41 -0.57 -4.30 4.58
C ARG A 41 -1.89 -3.94 5.28
N GLU A 42 -1.99 -2.71 5.77
CA GLU A 42 -3.22 -2.18 6.36
C GLU A 42 -4.38 -2.19 5.36
N ALA A 43 -4.17 -1.74 4.12
CA ALA A 43 -5.20 -1.78 3.07
C ALA A 43 -5.68 -3.20 2.75
N ALA A 44 -4.79 -4.19 2.80
CA ALA A 44 -5.10 -5.57 2.44
C ALA A 44 -5.68 -6.42 3.58
N TRP A 45 -5.28 -6.16 4.84
CA TRP A 45 -5.66 -6.98 6.00
C TRP A 45 -6.43 -6.22 7.08
N GLY A 46 -6.57 -4.89 6.95
CA GLY A 46 -7.11 -3.99 7.96
C GLY A 46 -6.08 -3.58 9.01
N SER A 47 -6.31 -2.43 9.64
CA SER A 47 -5.71 -2.11 10.94
C SER A 47 -6.46 -2.91 12.00
N LYS A 48 -5.72 -3.65 12.83
CA LYS A 48 -6.30 -4.34 13.97
C LYS A 48 -6.82 -3.34 15.00
#